data_AF-A0A527HA34-F1
#
_entry.id   AF-A0A527HA34-F1
#
_cell.length_a   1.000
_cell.length_b   1.000
_cell.length_c   1.000
_cell.angle_alpha   90.00
_cell.angle_beta   90.00
_cell.angle_gamma   90.00
#
_symmetry.space_group_name_H-M   'P 1'
#
loop_
_entity.id
_entity.type
_entity.pdbx_description
1 polymer ?
#
loop_
_entity_poly.entity_id
_entity_poly.type
_entity_poly.pdbx_seq_one_letter_code
_entity_poly.pdbx_strand_id
1 'polypeptide(L)'
;SEEIGLGRDRIEIIGRMPDYVAGSGYRIAPVLGIVLPGFQLTLNADEVDAAFEVPLRFLMDPANHKRDSRMWNDLEWFFYDMPYGDRRIWGVTAGIIRTLYERLYA
;
A
#
# COMPACT_ATOMS: atom_id res chain seq x y z
N SER A 1 -8.59 2.10 14.13
CA SER A 1 -9.59 3.15 14.43
C SER A 1 -10.36 3.42 13.15
N GLU A 2 -11.58 3.95 13.21
CA GLU A 2 -12.45 4.22 12.04
C GLU A 2 -12.57 3.04 11.04
N GLU A 3 -11.70 2.92 10.04
CA GLU A 3 -11.79 1.92 8.96
C GLU A 3 -11.72 0.43 9.41
N ILE A 4 -10.77 0.06 10.27
CA ILE A 4 -10.48 -1.36 10.60
C ILE A 4 -10.51 -1.68 12.10
N GLY A 5 -10.92 -0.74 12.95
CA GLY A 5 -11.04 -0.96 14.39
C GLY A 5 -9.72 -1.17 15.16
N LEU A 6 -8.55 -1.12 14.50
CA LEU A 6 -7.25 -1.36 15.13
C LEU A 6 -6.89 -0.28 16.17
N GLY A 7 -6.61 -0.70 17.41
CA GLY A 7 -6.19 0.19 18.50
C GLY A 7 -4.79 0.77 18.26
N ARG A 8 -4.57 2.04 18.66
CA ARG A 8 -3.26 2.71 18.52
C ARG A 8 -2.16 2.06 19.35
N ASP A 9 -2.53 1.47 20.48
CA ASP A 9 -1.68 0.67 21.37
C ASP A 9 -1.13 -0.60 20.69
N ARG A 10 -1.69 -1.00 19.54
CA ARG A 10 -1.25 -2.14 18.74
C ARG A 10 -0.32 -1.78 17.61
N ILE A 11 0.08 -0.51 17.48
CA ILE A 11 0.92 -0.05 16.37
C ILE A 11 2.19 0.57 16.93
N GLU A 12 3.33 0.00 16.56
CA GLU A 12 4.64 0.63 16.76
C GLU A 12 5.02 1.37 15.49
N ILE A 13 5.14 2.71 15.55
CA ILE A 13 5.56 3.50 14.39
C ILE A 13 7.07 3.41 14.24
N ILE A 14 7.53 2.94 13.08
CA ILE A 14 8.95 2.80 12.75
C ILE A 14 9.49 4.07 12.12
N GLY A 15 8.65 4.79 11.38
CA GLY A 15 9.02 6.08 10.83
C GLY A 15 8.10 6.54 9.70
N ARG A 16 8.46 7.69 9.13
CA ARG A 16 7.78 8.27 7.98
C ARG A 16 8.61 8.04 6.72
N MET A 17 7.97 7.58 5.67
CA MET A 17 8.58 7.48 4.34
C MET A 17 8.53 8.84 3.62
N PRO A 18 9.31 9.04 2.53
CA PRO A 18 9.15 10.22 1.70
C PRO A 18 7.73 10.39 1.22
N ASP A 19 7.38 11.64 0.93
CA ASP A 19 6.10 11.94 0.34
C ASP A 19 5.97 11.29 -1.04
N TYR A 20 4.82 10.64 -1.23
CA TYR A 20 4.40 10.13 -2.52
C TYR A 20 3.47 11.14 -3.18
N VAL A 21 3.83 11.62 -4.37
CA VAL A 21 2.98 12.52 -5.15
C VAL A 21 2.21 11.69 -6.16
N ALA A 22 0.89 11.60 -5.96
CA ALA A 22 0.01 10.91 -6.89
C ALA A 22 -0.12 11.70 -8.20
N GLY A 23 -0.48 11.01 -9.28
CA GLY A 23 -0.64 11.64 -10.61
C GLY A 23 -1.68 12.78 -10.65
N SER A 24 -2.63 12.77 -9.73
CA SER A 24 -3.62 13.83 -9.52
C SER A 24 -3.07 15.09 -8.82
N GLY A 25 -1.80 15.09 -8.38
CA GLY A 25 -1.17 16.20 -7.66
C GLY A 25 -1.33 16.16 -6.13
N TYR A 26 -2.04 15.17 -5.59
CA TYR A 26 -2.12 14.97 -4.14
C TYR A 26 -0.79 14.46 -3.58
N ARG A 27 -0.41 15.00 -2.42
CA ARG A 27 0.77 14.59 -1.67
C ARG A 27 0.35 13.70 -0.51
N ILE A 28 0.90 12.50 -0.47
CA ILE A 28 0.61 11.49 0.54
C ILE A 28 1.86 11.31 1.38
N ALA A 29 1.71 11.32 2.70
CA ALA A 29 2.79 11.11 3.66
C ALA A 29 2.65 9.71 4.27
N PRO A 30 3.36 8.68 3.75
CA PRO A 30 3.19 7.33 4.24
C PRO A 30 3.90 7.16 5.59
N VAL A 31 3.20 6.61 6.57
CA VAL A 31 3.75 6.25 7.88
C VAL A 31 3.87 4.73 7.94
N LEU A 32 5.08 4.24 8.23
CA LEU A 32 5.37 2.83 8.38
C LEU A 32 5.26 2.43 9.84
N GLY A 33 4.48 1.40 10.13
CA GLY A 33 4.33 0.84 11.47
C GLY A 33 4.29 -0.68 11.47
N ILE A 34 4.66 -1.26 12.61
CA ILE A 34 4.52 -2.69 12.90
C ILE A 34 3.24 -2.86 13.71
N VAL A 35 2.37 -3.76 13.27
CA VAL A 35 1.20 -4.16 14.04
C VAL A 35 1.59 -5.29 14.98
N LEU A 36 1.41 -5.07 16.28
CA LEU A 36 1.68 -6.07 17.32
C LEU A 36 0.67 -7.21 17.24
N PRO A 37 1.09 -8.48 17.40
CA PRO A 37 0.18 -9.63 17.39
C PRO A 37 -0.96 -9.56 18.42
N GLY A 38 -1.99 -10.39 18.22
CA GLY A 38 -3.14 -10.49 19.12
C GLY A 38 -4.16 -9.37 18.95
N PHE A 39 -4.25 -8.79 17.76
CA PHE A 39 -5.30 -7.87 17.36
C PHE A 39 -6.47 -8.61 16.70
N GLN A 40 -7.64 -7.99 16.73
CA GLN A 40 -8.79 -8.36 15.91
C GLN A 40 -9.23 -7.12 15.13
N LEU A 41 -9.54 -7.30 13.85
CA LEU A 41 -10.06 -6.22 13.02
C LEU A 41 -11.58 -6.16 13.14
N THR A 42 -12.10 -4.96 13.29
CA THR A 42 -13.53 -4.66 13.17
C THR A 42 -13.68 -3.71 12.00
N LEU A 43 -14.12 -4.22 10.86
CA LEU A 43 -14.21 -3.43 9.63
C LEU A 43 -15.44 -2.52 9.68
N ASN A 44 -15.24 -1.25 9.31
CA ASN A 44 -16.36 -0.36 9.02
C ASN A 44 -16.94 -0.72 7.64
N ALA A 45 -18.10 -1.37 7.62
CA ALA A 45 -18.70 -1.86 6.38
C ALA A 45 -19.11 -0.74 5.39
N ASP A 46 -19.27 0.50 5.87
CA ASP A 46 -19.58 1.64 5.00
C ASP A 46 -18.36 2.07 4.15
N GLU A 47 -17.15 1.70 4.57
CA GLU A 47 -15.89 2.14 3.96
C GLU A 47 -15.01 0.99 3.48
N VAL A 48 -15.10 -0.18 4.13
CA VAL A 48 -14.19 -1.32 3.94
C VAL A 48 -14.98 -2.62 3.73
N ASP A 49 -14.96 -3.11 2.49
CA ASP A 49 -15.57 -4.39 2.11
C ASP A 49 -14.78 -5.61 2.62
N ALA A 50 -13.44 -5.52 2.61
CA ALA A 50 -12.59 -6.62 3.06
C ALA A 50 -11.20 -6.16 3.52
N ALA A 51 -10.63 -6.91 4.45
CA ALA A 51 -9.22 -6.83 4.82
C ALA A 51 -8.48 -8.12 4.43
N PHE A 52 -7.22 -7.99 4.01
CA PHE A 52 -6.36 -9.12 3.67
C PHE A 52 -4.90 -8.76 3.94
N GLU A 53 -4.08 -9.78 4.14
CA GLU A 53 -2.64 -9.63 4.36
C GLU A 53 -1.87 -10.22 3.17
N VAL A 54 -0.72 -9.62 2.88
CA VAL A 54 0.20 -10.09 1.84
C VAL A 54 1.57 -10.29 2.48
N PRO A 55 2.23 -11.44 2.28
CA PRO A 55 3.56 -11.67 2.82
C PRO A 55 4.51 -10.56 2.39
N LEU A 56 5.25 -9.97 3.33
CA LEU A 56 6.22 -8.92 3.01
C LEU A 56 7.23 -9.38 1.94
N ARG A 57 7.68 -10.63 2.01
CA ARG A 57 8.57 -11.22 0.99
C ARG A 57 8.00 -11.17 -0.43
N PHE A 58 6.69 -11.25 -0.59
CA PHE A 58 6.03 -11.14 -1.90
C PHE A 58 6.08 -9.68 -2.38
N LEU A 59 5.75 -8.75 -1.49
CA LEU A 59 5.76 -7.31 -1.77
C LEU A 59 7.16 -6.74 -1.99
N MET A 60 8.22 -7.42 -1.52
CA MET A 60 9.61 -6.98 -1.68
C MET A 60 10.35 -7.74 -2.79
N ASP A 61 9.67 -8.64 -3.51
CA ASP A 61 10.25 -9.32 -4.67
C ASP A 61 9.97 -8.49 -5.94
N PRO A 62 10.99 -7.92 -6.60
CA PRO A 62 10.80 -7.08 -7.77
C PRO A 62 10.18 -7.84 -8.95
N ALA A 63 10.21 -9.17 -8.98
CA ALA A 63 9.51 -9.96 -9.99
C ALA A 63 7.98 -9.77 -9.93
N ASN A 64 7.45 -9.37 -8.77
CA ASN A 64 6.02 -9.09 -8.59
C ASN A 64 5.63 -7.65 -8.92
N HIS A 65 6.60 -6.77 -9.24
CA HIS A 65 6.38 -5.36 -9.52
C HIS A 65 6.22 -5.11 -11.02
N LYS A 66 5.08 -5.49 -11.58
CA LYS A 66 4.83 -5.27 -13.00
C LYS A 66 4.57 -3.79 -13.25
N ARG A 67 5.04 -3.29 -14.39
CA ARG A 67 4.70 -1.96 -14.87
C ARG A 67 3.61 -2.09 -15.92
N ASP A 68 2.58 -1.28 -15.77
CA ASP A 68 1.45 -1.19 -16.70
C ASP A 68 1.17 0.29 -17.00
N SER A 69 0.34 0.56 -18.00
CA SER A 69 -0.03 1.92 -18.39
C SER A 69 -1.50 2.06 -18.77
N ARG A 70 -2.01 3.29 -18.64
CA ARG A 70 -3.36 3.68 -19.09
C ARG A 70 -3.32 5.04 -19.75
N MET A 71 -4.11 5.19 -20.81
CA MET A 71 -4.36 6.49 -21.43
C MET A 71 -5.37 7.28 -20.59
N TRP A 72 -5.03 8.52 -20.24
CA TRP A 72 -5.90 9.46 -19.54
C TRP A 72 -5.65 10.87 -20.05
N ASN A 73 -6.68 11.54 -20.58
CA ASN A 73 -6.58 12.87 -21.19
C ASN A 73 -5.45 12.96 -22.24
N ASP A 74 -5.40 11.99 -23.17
CA ASP A 74 -4.37 11.87 -24.21
C ASP A 74 -2.92 11.71 -23.71
N LEU A 75 -2.73 11.50 -22.41
CA LEU A 75 -1.44 11.20 -21.79
C LEU A 75 -1.38 9.74 -21.35
N GLU A 76 -0.25 9.10 -21.58
CA GLU A 76 0.02 7.75 -21.07
C GLU A 76 0.53 7.83 -19.63
N TRP A 77 -0.19 7.21 -18.71
CA TRP A 77 0.16 7.14 -17.29
C TRP A 77 0.63 5.76 -16.92
N PHE A 78 1.84 5.68 -16.38
CA PHE A 78 2.41 4.42 -15.90
C PHE A 78 2.16 4.21 -14.41
N PHE A 79 1.95 2.95 -14.03
CA PHE A 79 1.80 2.55 -12.63
C PHE A 79 2.38 1.16 -12.40
N TYR A 80 2.61 0.84 -11.13
CA TYR A 80 2.95 -0.52 -10.71
C TYR A 80 1.69 -1.33 -10.45
N ASP A 81 1.75 -2.62 -10.79
CA ASP A 81 0.70 -3.62 -10.60
C ASP A 81 1.31 -4.89 -9.98
N MET A 82 0.76 -5.28 -8.83
CA MET A 82 1.19 -6.41 -8.01
C MET A 82 -0.01 -7.33 -7.76
N PRO A 83 -0.35 -8.23 -8.71
CA PRO A 83 -1.45 -9.18 -8.54
C PRO A 83 -1.11 -10.26 -7.51
N TYR A 84 -2.02 -10.53 -6.56
CA TYR A 84 -1.81 -11.50 -5.47
C TYR A 84 -3.09 -12.30 -5.21
N GLY A 85 -3.11 -13.57 -5.62
CA GLY A 85 -4.33 -14.38 -5.61
C GLY A 85 -5.45 -13.68 -6.40
N ASP A 86 -6.62 -13.56 -5.78
CA ASP A 86 -7.77 -12.84 -6.36
C ASP A 86 -7.74 -11.32 -6.10
N ARG A 87 -6.66 -10.81 -5.50
CA ARG A 87 -6.47 -9.38 -5.20
C ARG A 87 -5.55 -8.73 -6.22
N ARG A 88 -5.76 -7.44 -6.46
CA ARG A 88 -4.91 -6.61 -7.30
C ARG A 88 -4.46 -5.38 -6.54
N ILE A 89 -3.17 -5.23 -6.33
CA ILE A 89 -2.57 -4.08 -5.64
C ILE A 89 -1.91 -3.22 -6.70
N TRP A 90 -2.46 -2.04 -6.96
CA TRP A 90 -2.02 -1.21 -8.09
C TRP A 90 -2.13 0.28 -7.77
N GLY A 91 -1.67 1.12 -8.70
CA GLY A 91 -1.78 2.57 -8.60
C GLY A 91 -0.96 3.15 -7.43
N VAL A 92 -1.57 4.06 -6.67
CA VAL A 92 -0.90 4.76 -5.55
C VAL A 92 -0.34 3.78 -4.52
N THR A 93 -1.13 2.77 -4.12
CA THR A 93 -0.70 1.79 -3.10
C THR A 93 0.53 1.01 -3.56
N ALA A 94 0.52 0.50 -4.79
CA ALA A 94 1.68 -0.21 -5.36
C ALA A 94 2.88 0.71 -5.53
N GLY A 95 2.67 1.99 -5.88
CA GLY A 95 3.73 3.00 -5.93
C GLY A 95 4.41 3.23 -4.57
N ILE A 96 3.62 3.38 -3.50
CA ILE A 96 4.12 3.53 -2.13
C ILE A 96 4.91 2.28 -1.70
N ILE A 97 4.40 1.07 -1.99
CA ILE A 97 5.10 -0.19 -1.70
C ILE A 97 6.41 -0.28 -2.48
N ARG A 98 6.42 0.15 -3.76
CA ARG A 98 7.64 0.20 -4.55
C ARG A 98 8.68 1.15 -3.95
N THR A 99 8.27 2.31 -3.46
CA THR A 99 9.17 3.24 -2.76
C THR A 99 9.77 2.61 -1.49
N LEU A 100 9.01 1.80 -0.76
CA LEU A 100 9.54 1.04 0.38
C LEU A 100 10.61 0.04 -0.06
N TYR A 101 10.34 -0.74 -1.11
CA TYR A 101 11.31 -1.68 -1.70
C TYR A 101 12.61 -0.97 -2.10
N GLU A 102 12.52 0.13 -2.85
CA GLU A 102 13.68 0.88 -3.33
C GLU A 102 14.56 1.46 -2.22
N ARG A 103 14.02 1.62 -1.00
CA ARG A 103 14.77 2.14 0.15
C ARG A 103 15.42 1.08 1.01
N LEU A 104 14.83 -0.10 1.09
CA LEU A 104 15.26 -1.13 2.03
C LEU A 104 15.94 -2.32 1.37
N TYR A 105 15.74 -2.52 0.05
CA TYR A 105 16.15 -3.74 -0.65
C TYR A 105 16.89 -3.49 -1.98
N ALA A 106 16.99 -2.24 -2.45
CA ALA A 106 17.69 -1.89 -3.69
C ALA A 106 19.08 -1.28 -3.46
#